data_AF-A0A2C6MGJ2-F1
#
_entry.id   AF-A0A2C6MGJ2-F1
#
_cell.length_a   1.000
_cell.length_b   1.000
_cell.length_c   1.000
_cell.angle_alpha   90.00
_cell.angle_beta   90.00
_cell.angle_gamma   90.00
#
_symmetry.space_group_name_H-M   'P 1'
#
loop_
_entity.id
_entity.type
_entity.pdbx_description
1 polymer ?
#
loop_
_entity_poly.entity_id
_entity_poly.type
_entity_poly.pdbx_seq_one_letter_code
_entity_poly.pdbx_strand_id
1 'polypeptide(L)'
;MLKGILVQTKGPTGVVMTPDGRFVRVLLTRNHRTLGQEVTGTELKFPSFLQGVAVAAVLILVCILGLWTKMMPAAAAAYVALDINPSLELAVDNDGKVMEARGLDEEGEELLKKVTPEKLDVYQAVELLVAGAARYHYLNDTNNVVLATVTPARENAKVVDEEKLEAAVNHTVAAMATPVKVVTERATVQEHKQASKKGVSVGRYLIHQAAPSRATRFPLMK
;
A
#
# COMPACT_ATOMS: atom_id res chain seq x y z
N MET A 1 -50.84 -12.97 17.47
CA MET A 1 -51.32 -14.31 17.06
C MET A 1 -52.58 -14.12 16.26
N LEU A 2 -52.72 -14.80 15.12
CA LEU A 2 -53.84 -14.65 14.19
C LEU A 2 -54.75 -15.88 14.32
N LYS A 3 -56.07 -15.64 14.34
CA LYS A 3 -57.11 -16.67 14.42
C LYS A 3 -57.95 -16.68 13.15
N GLY A 4 -58.40 -17.87 12.77
CA GLY A 4 -59.34 -18.04 11.66
C GLY A 4 -59.50 -19.50 11.28
N ILE A 5 -60.25 -19.75 10.21
CA ILE A 5 -60.58 -21.09 9.73
C ILE A 5 -59.44 -21.65 8.88
N LEU A 6 -58.95 -22.85 9.19
CA LEU A 6 -57.90 -23.51 8.42
C LEU A 6 -58.42 -24.01 7.07
N VAL A 7 -57.88 -23.48 5.97
CA VAL A 7 -58.33 -23.79 4.61
C VAL A 7 -57.40 -24.78 3.92
N GLN A 8 -56.10 -24.72 4.22
CA GLN A 8 -55.10 -25.61 3.64
C GLN A 8 -53.96 -25.88 4.61
N THR A 9 -53.39 -27.08 4.56
CA THR A 9 -52.21 -27.47 5.34
C THR A 9 -51.08 -27.92 4.43
N LYS A 10 -49.85 -27.49 4.76
CA LYS A 10 -48.60 -27.94 4.12
C LYS A 10 -47.51 -28.03 5.19
N GLY A 11 -47.36 -29.21 5.77
CA GLY A 11 -46.43 -29.48 6.87
C GLY A 11 -46.73 -28.66 8.12
N PRO A 12 -45.78 -27.87 8.67
CA PRO A 12 -46.02 -27.00 9.82
C PRO A 12 -46.74 -25.69 9.46
N THR A 13 -46.94 -25.40 8.17
CA THR A 13 -47.59 -24.18 7.68
C THR A 13 -49.00 -24.44 7.18
N GLY A 14 -49.87 -23.45 7.26
CA GLY A 14 -51.23 -23.51 6.71
C GLY A 14 -51.71 -22.16 6.20
N VAL A 15 -52.80 -22.17 5.45
CA VAL A 15 -53.53 -20.97 5.03
C VAL A 15 -54.80 -20.87 5.86
N VAL A 16 -55.00 -19.73 6.50
CA VAL A 16 -56.13 -19.46 7.40
C VAL A 16 -56.99 -18.33 6.83
N MET A 17 -58.30 -18.51 6.80
CA MET A 17 -59.28 -17.46 6.49
C MET A 17 -59.65 -16.74 7.78
N THR A 18 -59.28 -15.46 7.88
CA THR A 18 -59.59 -14.61 9.03
C THR A 18 -61.06 -14.15 9.01
N PRO A 19 -61.63 -13.69 10.14
CA PRO A 19 -63.01 -13.20 10.21
C PRO A 19 -63.31 -12.01 9.27
N ASP A 20 -62.30 -11.22 8.93
CA ASP A 20 -62.34 -10.13 7.94
C ASP A 20 -62.16 -10.61 6.49
N GLY A 21 -62.24 -11.93 6.24
CA GLY A 21 -62.25 -12.52 4.89
C GLY A 21 -60.90 -12.60 4.19
N ARG A 22 -59.77 -12.38 4.88
CA ARG A 22 -58.43 -12.51 4.30
C ARG A 22 -57.90 -13.94 4.42
N PHE A 23 -57.17 -14.39 3.41
CA PHE A 23 -56.43 -15.66 3.46
C PHE A 23 -54.97 -15.38 3.78
N VAL A 24 -54.50 -15.82 4.95
CA VAL A 24 -53.16 -15.51 5.47
C VAL A 24 -52.38 -16.80 5.70
N ARG A 25 -51.11 -16.84 5.26
CA ARG A 25 -50.21 -17.96 5.54
C ARG A 25 -49.67 -17.85 6.96
N VAL A 26 -49.82 -18.92 7.74
CA VAL A 26 -49.41 -18.96 9.16
C VAL A 26 -48.56 -20.18 9.47
N LEU A 27 -47.69 -20.05 10.46
CA LEU A 27 -47.09 -21.16 11.18
C LEU A 27 -48.11 -21.68 12.21
N LEU A 28 -48.53 -22.93 12.07
CA LEU A 28 -49.57 -23.52 12.90
C LEU A 28 -49.03 -23.93 14.26
N THR A 29 -49.72 -23.52 15.32
CA THR A 29 -49.48 -24.04 16.68
C THR A 29 -49.78 -25.54 16.72
N ARG A 30 -49.08 -26.32 17.55
CA ARG A 30 -49.05 -27.80 17.48
C ARG A 30 -50.41 -28.52 17.65
N ASN A 31 -51.48 -27.85 18.08
CA ASN A 31 -52.75 -28.50 18.39
C ASN A 31 -53.80 -28.24 17.28
N HIS A 32 -54.38 -29.33 16.77
CA HIS A 32 -55.51 -29.41 15.83
C HIS A 32 -55.28 -28.75 14.45
N ARG A 33 -54.81 -29.55 13.48
CA ARG A 33 -54.56 -29.15 12.08
C ARG A 33 -55.63 -29.65 11.11
N THR A 34 -56.87 -29.76 11.57
CA THR A 34 -57.98 -30.25 10.75
C THR A 34 -58.52 -29.11 9.89
N LEU A 35 -58.72 -29.37 8.61
CA LEU A 35 -59.33 -28.41 7.69
C LEU A 35 -60.73 -28.02 8.19
N GLY A 36 -61.11 -26.76 8.01
CA GLY A 36 -62.40 -26.23 8.43
C GLY A 36 -62.52 -25.88 9.91
N GLN A 37 -61.51 -26.18 10.74
CA GLN A 37 -61.50 -25.79 12.16
C GLN A 37 -60.86 -24.42 12.37
N GLU A 38 -61.28 -23.73 13.43
CA GLU A 38 -60.63 -22.51 13.87
C GLU A 38 -59.26 -22.85 14.50
N VAL A 39 -58.20 -22.23 13.98
CA VAL A 39 -56.83 -22.43 14.44
C VAL A 39 -56.17 -21.10 14.77
N THR A 40 -55.20 -21.15 15.68
CA THR A 40 -54.34 -19.99 16.01
C THR A 40 -52.94 -20.21 15.45
N GLY A 41 -52.43 -19.23 14.70
CA GLY A 41 -51.09 -19.28 14.14
C GLY A 41 -50.37 -17.94 14.17
N THR A 42 -49.08 -17.98 13.84
CA THR A 42 -48.27 -16.77 13.64
C THR A 42 -48.18 -16.50 12.15
N GLU A 43 -48.60 -15.30 11.73
CA GLU A 43 -48.51 -14.87 10.33
C GLU A 43 -47.07 -14.93 9.83
N LEU A 44 -46.87 -15.62 8.71
CA LEU A 44 -45.59 -15.70 8.02
C LEU A 44 -45.50 -14.53 7.04
N LYS A 45 -44.88 -13.44 7.48
CA LYS A 45 -44.52 -12.33 6.60
C LYS A 45 -43.21 -12.66 5.91
N PHE A 46 -43.25 -12.81 4.59
CA PHE A 46 -42.02 -12.85 3.79
C PHE A 46 -41.62 -11.41 3.49
N PRO A 47 -40.32 -11.07 3.58
CA PRO A 47 -39.84 -9.79 3.10
C PRO A 47 -40.22 -9.65 1.62
N SER A 48 -40.55 -8.44 1.19
CA SER A 48 -40.89 -8.21 -0.21
C SER A 48 -39.67 -8.51 -1.08
N PHE A 49 -39.91 -8.92 -2.33
CA PHE A 49 -38.82 -9.10 -3.31
C PHE A 49 -37.93 -7.85 -3.39
N LEU A 50 -38.54 -6.65 -3.30
CA LEU A 50 -37.85 -5.37 -3.27
C LEU A 50 -36.91 -5.22 -2.07
N GLN A 51 -37.31 -5.69 -0.89
CA GLN A 51 -36.45 -5.71 0.32
C GLN A 51 -35.27 -6.67 0.13
N GLY A 52 -35.50 -7.83 -0.49
CA GLY A 52 -34.42 -8.76 -0.82
C GLY A 52 -33.40 -8.16 -1.79
N VAL A 53 -33.87 -7.48 -2.83
CA VAL A 53 -33.01 -6.76 -3.80
C VAL A 53 -32.22 -5.65 -3.11
N ALA A 54 -32.85 -4.87 -2.23
CA ALA A 54 -32.17 -3.80 -1.50
C ALA A 54 -31.02 -4.33 -0.62
N VAL A 55 -31.26 -5.43 0.12
CA VAL A 55 -30.21 -6.06 0.95
C VAL A 55 -29.06 -6.60 0.08
N ALA A 56 -29.38 -7.27 -1.03
CA ALA A 56 -28.37 -7.77 -1.95
C ALA A 56 -27.54 -6.64 -2.56
N ALA A 57 -28.16 -5.52 -2.95
CA ALA A 57 -27.47 -4.36 -3.48
C ALA A 57 -26.52 -3.73 -2.44
N VAL A 58 -26.92 -3.64 -1.17
CA VAL A 58 -26.05 -3.16 -0.09
C VAL A 58 -24.86 -4.10 0.12
N LEU A 59 -25.06 -5.41 0.12
CA LEU A 59 -23.98 -6.38 0.26
C LEU A 59 -22.98 -6.29 -0.89
N ILE A 60 -23.47 -6.18 -2.13
CA ILE A 60 -22.63 -6.00 -3.31
C ILE A 60 -21.85 -4.69 -3.20
N LEU A 61 -22.49 -3.59 -2.78
CA LEU A 61 -21.82 -2.31 -2.58
C LEU A 61 -20.70 -2.40 -1.54
N VAL A 62 -20.96 -3.05 -0.40
CA VAL A 62 -19.95 -3.28 0.65
C VAL A 62 -18.78 -4.12 0.12
N CYS A 63 -19.05 -5.18 -0.65
CA CYS A 63 -18.00 -5.98 -1.29
C CYS A 63 -17.18 -5.17 -2.29
N ILE A 64 -17.81 -4.36 -3.14
CA ILE A 64 -17.12 -3.50 -4.10
C ILE A 64 -16.25 -2.49 -3.36
N LEU A 65 -16.77 -1.80 -2.34
CA LEU A 65 -16.02 -0.83 -1.54
C LEU A 65 -14.84 -1.49 -0.81
N GLY A 66 -15.03 -2.69 -0.26
CA GLY A 66 -13.98 -3.44 0.42
C GLY A 66 -12.87 -3.95 -0.51
N LEU A 67 -13.19 -4.24 -1.77
CA LEU A 67 -12.19 -4.58 -2.80
C LEU A 67 -11.49 -3.34 -3.35
N TRP A 68 -12.18 -2.20 -3.41
CA TRP A 68 -11.64 -0.94 -3.92
C TRP A 68 -10.44 -0.43 -3.12
N THR A 69 -10.45 -0.60 -1.80
CA THR A 69 -9.32 -0.18 -0.93
C THR A 69 -8.05 -1.00 -1.17
N LYS A 70 -8.18 -2.26 -1.62
CA LYS A 70 -7.03 -3.11 -2.00
C LYS A 70 -6.48 -2.80 -3.38
N MET A 71 -7.25 -2.13 -4.23
CA MET A 71 -6.82 -1.72 -5.57
C MET A 71 -6.18 -0.33 -5.60
N MET A 72 -6.26 0.43 -4.50
CA MET A 72 -5.52 1.69 -4.42
C MET A 72 -4.02 1.41 -4.36
N PRO A 73 -3.18 2.07 -5.18
CA PRO A 73 -1.74 1.96 -5.06
C PRO A 73 -1.34 2.30 -3.63
N ALA A 74 -0.59 1.42 -2.97
CA ALA A 74 -0.10 1.75 -1.64
C ALA A 74 0.77 3.01 -1.75
N ALA A 75 0.51 3.98 -0.88
CA ALA A 75 1.29 5.20 -0.87
C ALA A 75 2.67 4.89 -0.31
N ALA A 76 3.72 5.40 -0.96
CA ALA A 76 5.07 5.32 -0.41
C ALA A 76 5.10 5.96 0.98
N ALA A 77 5.78 5.29 1.91
CA ALA A 77 6.04 5.77 3.26
C ALA A 77 7.39 6.51 3.35
N ALA A 78 8.33 6.18 2.46
CA ALA A 78 9.60 6.88 2.29
C ALA A 78 10.12 6.75 0.85
N TYR A 79 11.06 7.62 0.50
CA TYR A 79 11.86 7.57 -0.71
C TYR A 79 13.33 7.44 -0.33
N VAL A 80 14.05 6.58 -1.04
CA VAL A 80 15.50 6.44 -0.90
C VAL A 80 16.13 6.75 -2.25
N ALA A 81 16.83 7.89 -2.33
CA ALA A 81 17.63 8.22 -3.49
C ALA A 81 19.04 7.65 -3.32
N LEU A 82 19.57 7.06 -4.39
CA LEU A 82 20.92 6.51 -4.44
C LEU A 82 21.66 7.17 -5.60
N ASP A 83 22.69 7.95 -5.27
CA ASP A 83 23.54 8.72 -6.16
C ASP A 83 24.95 8.11 -6.16
N ILE A 84 25.25 7.29 -7.16
CA ILE A 84 26.57 6.70 -7.39
C ILE A 84 27.23 7.29 -8.64
N ASN A 85 26.40 7.61 -9.66
CA ASN A 85 26.70 7.66 -11.09
C ASN A 85 26.49 6.28 -11.74
N PRO A 86 25.28 5.69 -11.59
CA PRO A 86 23.99 6.33 -11.86
C PRO A 86 23.24 6.96 -10.67
N SER A 87 22.14 7.66 -10.94
CA SER A 87 21.20 8.20 -9.94
C SER A 87 19.83 7.53 -10.05
N LEU A 88 19.29 7.03 -8.94
CA LEU A 88 17.97 6.37 -8.89
C LEU A 88 17.22 6.68 -7.60
N GLU A 89 15.92 6.42 -7.61
CA GLU A 89 15.03 6.59 -6.45
C GLU A 89 14.18 5.35 -6.23
N LEU A 90 14.07 4.92 -4.98
CA LEU A 90 13.22 3.83 -4.53
C LEU A 90 12.04 4.39 -3.74
N ALA A 91 10.83 4.02 -4.10
CA ALA A 91 9.64 4.24 -3.29
C ALA A 91 9.44 3.04 -2.35
N VAL A 92 9.36 3.29 -1.05
CA VAL A 92 9.32 2.26 -0.01
C VAL A 92 7.98 2.29 0.71
N ASP A 93 7.33 1.14 0.88
CA ASP A 93 6.07 1.01 1.62
C ASP A 93 6.27 1.07 3.15
N ASN A 94 5.19 0.96 3.92
CA ASN A 94 5.24 1.00 5.39
C ASN A 94 5.96 -0.21 6.03
N ASP A 95 6.14 -1.30 5.29
CA ASP A 95 6.82 -2.52 5.74
C ASP A 95 8.32 -2.49 5.39
N GLY A 96 8.82 -1.38 4.83
CA GLY A 96 10.22 -1.24 4.42
C GLY A 96 10.53 -1.91 3.08
N LYS A 97 9.52 -2.32 2.30
CA LYS A 97 9.72 -2.96 0.99
C LYS A 97 9.69 -1.96 -0.16
N VAL A 98 10.51 -2.20 -1.17
CA VAL A 98 10.53 -1.40 -2.39
C VAL A 98 9.28 -1.68 -3.22
N MET A 99 8.46 -0.67 -3.41
CA MET A 99 7.27 -0.71 -4.25
C MET A 99 7.59 -0.43 -5.72
N GLU A 100 8.47 0.53 -5.95
CA GLU A 100 8.82 1.06 -7.26
C GLU A 100 10.27 1.55 -7.22
N ALA A 101 10.98 1.39 -8.33
CA ALA A 101 12.30 1.97 -8.54
C ALA A 101 12.31 2.76 -9.84
N ARG A 102 12.91 3.96 -9.80
CA ARG A 102 12.97 4.87 -10.93
C ARG A 102 14.40 5.37 -11.15
N GLY A 103 14.86 5.36 -12.40
CA GLY A 103 16.09 6.06 -12.79
C GLY A 103 15.85 7.57 -12.80
N LEU A 104 16.72 8.32 -12.14
CA LEU A 104 16.68 9.79 -12.16
C LEU A 104 17.57 10.36 -13.27
N ASP A 105 18.45 9.53 -13.85
CA ASP A 105 19.21 9.79 -15.06
C ASP A 105 19.21 8.55 -15.98
N GLU A 106 19.74 8.72 -17.20
CA GLU A 106 19.78 7.66 -18.23
C GLU A 106 20.54 6.42 -17.73
N GLU A 107 21.68 6.61 -17.04
CA GLU A 107 22.46 5.52 -16.47
C GLU A 107 21.67 4.76 -15.39
N GLY A 108 20.84 5.46 -14.60
CA GLY A 108 19.96 4.85 -13.60
C GLY A 108 18.87 3.99 -14.24
N GLU A 109 18.28 4.47 -15.33
CA GLU A 109 17.34 3.65 -16.11
C GLU A 109 18.02 2.43 -16.73
N GLU A 110 19.26 2.57 -17.20
CA GLU A 110 20.05 1.44 -17.73
C GLU A 110 20.40 0.41 -16.65
N LEU A 111 20.73 0.84 -15.44
CA LEU A 111 21.00 -0.07 -14.32
C LEU A 111 19.74 -0.84 -13.93
N LEU A 112 18.58 -0.18 -13.86
CA LEU A 112 17.30 -0.81 -13.51
C LEU A 112 16.78 -1.78 -14.57
N LYS A 113 17.22 -1.67 -15.83
CA LYS A 113 16.96 -2.71 -16.85
C LYS A 113 17.71 -4.02 -16.56
N LYS A 114 18.79 -3.96 -15.78
CA LYS A 114 19.68 -5.09 -15.47
C LYS A 114 19.51 -5.61 -14.04
N VAL A 115 18.96 -4.79 -13.15
CA VAL A 115 18.83 -5.05 -11.71
C VAL A 115 17.42 -4.65 -11.26
N THR A 116 16.69 -5.59 -10.66
CA THR A 116 15.29 -5.42 -10.26
C THR A 116 15.18 -5.41 -8.73
N PRO A 117 15.15 -4.23 -8.09
CA PRO A 117 15.08 -4.10 -6.63
C PRO A 117 13.66 -4.23 -6.05
N GLU A 118 12.62 -4.25 -6.87
CA GLU A 118 11.23 -4.23 -6.42
C GLU A 118 10.86 -5.47 -5.59
N LYS A 119 9.98 -5.29 -4.61
CA LYS A 119 9.49 -6.28 -3.63
C LYS A 119 10.53 -6.75 -2.59
N LEU A 120 11.79 -6.35 -2.72
CA LEU A 120 12.82 -6.60 -1.72
C LEU A 120 12.67 -5.63 -0.55
N ASP A 121 13.23 -6.01 0.59
CA ASP A 121 13.48 -5.06 1.68
C ASP A 121 14.45 -3.97 1.20
N VAL A 122 14.23 -2.72 1.62
CA VAL A 122 15.00 -1.56 1.15
C VAL A 122 16.51 -1.73 1.34
N TYR A 123 16.96 -2.37 2.42
CA TYR A 123 18.38 -2.58 2.66
C TYR A 123 18.96 -3.58 1.67
N GLN A 124 18.24 -4.69 1.43
CA GLN A 124 18.62 -5.69 0.43
C GLN A 124 18.61 -5.11 -1.00
N ALA A 125 17.64 -4.25 -1.30
CA ALA A 125 17.55 -3.55 -2.58
C ALA A 125 18.77 -2.65 -2.80
N VAL A 126 19.20 -1.90 -1.78
CA VAL A 126 20.40 -1.07 -1.85
C VAL A 126 21.66 -1.91 -2.02
N GLU A 127 21.83 -3.00 -1.28
CA GLU A 127 22.95 -3.93 -1.49
C GLU A 127 22.99 -4.44 -2.94
N LEU A 128 21.84 -4.86 -3.46
CA LEU A 128 21.72 -5.36 -4.82
C LEU A 128 22.08 -4.30 -5.87
N LEU A 129 21.63 -3.06 -5.68
CA LEU A 129 21.89 -1.95 -6.61
C LEU A 129 23.36 -1.50 -6.56
N VAL A 130 23.97 -1.43 -5.38
CA VAL A 130 25.39 -1.10 -5.22
C VAL A 130 26.27 -2.20 -5.82
N ALA A 131 25.95 -3.47 -5.58
CA ALA A 131 26.63 -4.60 -6.21
C ALA A 131 26.48 -4.58 -7.74
N GLY A 132 25.28 -4.23 -8.23
CA GLY A 132 25.02 -4.01 -9.65
C GLY A 132 25.88 -2.88 -10.24
N ALA A 133 25.94 -1.74 -9.56
CA ALA A 133 26.75 -0.60 -9.97
C ALA A 133 28.25 -0.96 -10.06
N ALA A 134 28.77 -1.71 -9.07
CA ALA A 134 30.14 -2.23 -9.11
C ALA A 134 30.35 -3.19 -10.28
N ARG A 135 29.44 -4.16 -10.48
CA ARG A 135 29.52 -5.15 -11.56
C ARG A 135 29.51 -4.53 -12.95
N TYR A 136 28.78 -3.44 -13.14
CA TYR A 136 28.68 -2.73 -14.43
C TYR A 136 29.63 -1.54 -14.53
N HIS A 137 30.65 -1.47 -13.67
CA HIS A 137 31.73 -0.45 -13.67
C HIS A 137 31.27 1.00 -13.43
N TYR A 138 30.07 1.21 -12.93
CA TYR A 138 29.60 2.53 -12.47
C TYR A 138 30.30 2.96 -11.18
N LEU A 139 30.60 1.98 -10.31
CA LEU A 139 31.40 2.16 -9.09
C LEU A 139 32.80 1.54 -9.30
N ASN A 140 33.84 2.39 -9.33
CA ASN A 140 35.22 2.02 -9.68
C ASN A 140 36.24 3.00 -9.04
N ASP A 141 37.54 2.88 -9.35
CA ASP A 141 38.61 3.71 -8.77
C ASP A 141 38.44 5.23 -8.97
N THR A 142 37.78 5.64 -10.06
CA THR A 142 37.49 7.05 -10.35
C THR A 142 36.14 7.50 -9.83
N ASN A 143 35.15 6.61 -9.81
CA ASN A 143 33.80 6.85 -9.35
C ASN A 143 33.57 6.00 -8.09
N ASN A 144 34.06 6.46 -6.95
CA ASN A 144 34.10 5.70 -5.71
C ASN A 144 33.27 6.33 -4.58
N VAL A 145 32.18 7.02 -4.92
CA VAL A 145 31.29 7.66 -3.94
C VAL A 145 29.89 7.09 -4.09
N VAL A 146 29.27 6.74 -2.96
CA VAL A 146 27.86 6.37 -2.87
C VAL A 146 27.19 7.35 -1.92
N LEU A 147 26.27 8.16 -2.43
CA LEU A 147 25.41 9.01 -1.63
C LEU A 147 24.02 8.39 -1.57
N ALA A 148 23.57 8.04 -0.36
CA ALA A 148 22.20 7.58 -0.13
C ALA A 148 21.43 8.63 0.66
N THR A 149 20.28 9.07 0.16
CA THR A 149 19.46 10.09 0.82
C THR A 149 18.07 9.55 1.13
N VAL A 150 17.70 9.57 2.41
CA VAL A 150 16.39 9.11 2.89
C VAL A 150 15.45 10.30 3.02
N THR A 151 14.29 10.23 2.36
CA THR A 151 13.21 11.22 2.48
C THR A 151 11.95 10.52 2.99
N PRO A 152 11.41 10.85 4.18
CA PRO A 152 10.13 10.32 4.60
C PRO A 152 9.00 10.91 3.74
N ALA A 153 7.97 10.13 3.41
CA ALA A 153 6.83 10.63 2.60
C ALA A 153 5.88 11.53 3.41
N ARG A 154 5.91 11.42 4.74
CA ARG A 154 5.20 12.27 5.70
C ARG A 154 6.16 12.68 6.80
N GLU A 155 5.99 13.88 7.34
CA GLU A 155 6.81 14.34 8.47
C GLU A 155 6.73 13.34 9.64
N ASN A 156 7.89 13.03 10.23
CA ASN A 156 8.08 12.06 11.33
C ASN A 156 7.89 10.56 11.00
N ALA A 157 7.67 10.17 9.73
CA ALA A 157 7.74 8.76 9.36
C ALA A 157 9.18 8.23 9.53
N LYS A 158 9.34 7.11 10.25
CA LYS A 158 10.60 6.41 10.46
C LYS A 158 10.49 4.97 9.96
N VAL A 159 10.40 4.83 8.65
CA VAL A 159 10.32 3.51 7.99
C VAL A 159 11.69 3.01 7.57
N VAL A 160 12.55 3.92 7.11
CA VAL A 160 13.92 3.63 6.73
C VAL A 160 14.85 4.28 7.75
N ASP A 161 15.67 3.45 8.38
CA ASP A 161 16.77 3.81 9.27
C ASP A 161 18.05 4.07 8.45
N GLU A 162 18.64 5.25 8.64
CA GLU A 162 19.82 5.71 7.92
C GLU A 162 21.09 4.93 8.28
N GLU A 163 21.26 4.53 9.54
CA GLU A 163 22.45 3.77 9.99
C GLU A 163 22.45 2.37 9.39
N LYS A 164 21.28 1.73 9.32
CA LYS A 164 21.13 0.43 8.62
C LYS A 164 21.40 0.55 7.13
N LEU A 165 21.00 1.67 6.53
CA LEU A 165 21.25 1.93 5.11
C LEU A 165 22.75 2.09 4.85
N GLU A 166 23.43 2.87 5.69
CA GLU A 166 24.88 3.03 5.64
C GLU A 166 25.59 1.67 5.81
N ALA A 167 25.16 0.86 6.78
CA ALA A 167 25.71 -0.47 7.01
C ALA A 167 25.52 -1.40 5.81
N ALA A 168 24.36 -1.38 5.16
CA ALA A 168 24.08 -2.17 3.95
C ALA A 168 25.01 -1.80 2.78
N VAL A 169 25.20 -0.49 2.53
CA VAL A 169 26.15 -0.03 1.51
C VAL A 169 27.57 -0.44 1.88
N ASN A 170 28.00 -0.17 3.12
CA ASN A 170 29.34 -0.50 3.61
C ASN A 170 29.64 -2.01 3.53
N HIS A 171 28.67 -2.86 3.88
CA HIS A 171 28.78 -4.31 3.76
C HIS A 171 29.05 -4.74 2.30
N THR A 172 28.35 -4.13 1.35
CA THR A 172 28.50 -4.45 -0.08
C THR A 172 29.86 -3.99 -0.62
N VAL A 173 30.28 -2.77 -0.28
CA VAL A 173 31.53 -2.19 -0.81
C VAL A 173 32.78 -2.70 -0.09
N ALA A 174 32.66 -3.29 1.10
CA ALA A 174 33.79 -3.89 1.82
C ALA A 174 34.43 -5.07 1.06
N ALA A 175 33.68 -5.72 0.17
CA ALA A 175 34.20 -6.78 -0.70
C ALA A 175 34.96 -6.22 -1.92
N MET A 176 34.95 -4.91 -2.14
CA MET A 176 35.62 -4.26 -3.27
C MET A 176 37.08 -3.97 -2.94
N ALA A 177 37.95 -4.07 -3.94
CA ALA A 177 39.36 -3.69 -3.80
C ALA A 177 39.54 -2.16 -3.68
N THR A 178 38.62 -1.40 -4.26
CA THR A 178 38.63 0.07 -4.28
C THR A 178 37.99 0.63 -3.00
N PRO A 179 38.63 1.60 -2.32
CA PRO A 179 38.00 2.29 -1.20
C PRO A 179 36.83 3.15 -1.69
N VAL A 180 35.62 2.82 -1.25
CA VAL A 180 34.39 3.55 -1.56
C VAL A 180 34.00 4.44 -0.39
N LYS A 181 33.74 5.72 -0.67
CA LYS A 181 33.20 6.68 0.30
C LYS A 181 31.68 6.60 0.31
N VAL A 182 31.12 6.18 1.43
CA VAL A 182 29.68 6.16 1.66
C VAL A 182 29.26 7.42 2.42
N VAL A 183 28.18 8.06 1.96
CA VAL A 183 27.56 9.21 2.62
C VAL A 183 26.07 8.95 2.72
N THR A 184 25.51 9.03 3.91
CA THR A 184 24.07 8.94 4.14
C THR A 184 23.53 10.25 4.66
N GLU A 185 22.46 10.74 4.04
CA GLU A 185 21.81 12.00 4.41
C GLU A 185 20.31 11.79 4.59
N ARG A 186 19.69 12.71 5.35
CA ARG A 186 18.24 12.76 5.49
C ARG A 186 17.72 14.05 4.87
N ALA A 187 16.73 13.94 4.01
CA ALA A 187 16.04 15.07 3.42
C ALA A 187 14.62 15.22 3.95
N THR A 188 14.09 16.44 3.86
CA THR A 188 12.71 16.77 4.14
C THR A 188 11.82 16.54 2.92
N VAL A 189 10.51 16.42 3.15
CA VAL A 189 9.49 16.33 2.08
C VAL A 189 9.59 17.54 1.12
N GLN A 190 9.94 18.72 1.64
CA GLN A 190 10.04 19.94 0.83
C GLN A 190 11.29 19.96 -0.05
N GLU A 191 12.41 19.45 0.44
CA GLU A 191 13.64 19.33 -0.36
C GLU A 191 13.46 18.33 -1.49
N HIS A 192 12.85 17.17 -1.21
CA HIS A 192 12.50 16.19 -2.24
C HIS A 192 11.59 16.78 -3.32
N LYS A 193 10.51 17.47 -2.93
CA LYS A 193 9.62 18.15 -3.89
C LYS A 193 10.36 19.18 -4.75
N GLN A 194 11.30 19.92 -4.19
CA GLN A 194 12.07 20.92 -4.93
C GLN A 194 13.10 20.27 -5.87
N ALA A 195 13.75 19.19 -5.44
CA ALA A 195 14.66 18.40 -6.27
C ALA A 195 13.93 17.80 -7.47
N SER A 196 12.78 17.15 -7.23
CA SER A 196 11.94 16.55 -8.28
C SER A 196 11.44 17.59 -9.28
N LYS A 197 11.05 18.80 -8.83
CA LYS A 197 10.68 19.89 -9.75
C LYS A 197 11.83 20.36 -10.65
N LYS A 198 13.07 20.21 -10.19
CA LYS A 198 14.28 20.57 -10.93
C LYS A 198 14.83 19.41 -11.76
N GLY A 199 14.22 18.22 -11.69
CA GLY A 199 14.67 17.04 -12.43
C GLY A 199 16.03 16.52 -11.96
N VAL A 200 16.38 16.71 -10.68
CA VAL A 200 17.63 16.22 -10.08
C VAL A 200 17.32 15.37 -8.85
N SER A 201 18.25 14.48 -8.47
CA SER A 201 18.14 13.74 -7.23
C SER A 201 18.18 14.66 -6.01
N VAL A 202 17.52 14.23 -4.94
CA VAL A 202 17.52 14.98 -3.68
C VAL A 202 18.92 15.10 -3.09
N GLY A 203 19.77 14.08 -3.23
CA GLY A 203 21.16 14.14 -2.79
C GLY A 203 21.97 15.21 -3.53
N ARG A 204 21.92 15.23 -4.87
CA ARG A 204 22.56 16.28 -5.67
C ARG A 204 22.00 17.67 -5.34
N TYR A 205 20.70 17.78 -5.16
CA TYR A 205 20.04 19.04 -4.77
C TYR A 205 20.59 19.60 -3.46
N LEU A 206 20.71 18.76 -2.41
CA LEU A 206 21.24 19.17 -1.11
C LEU A 206 22.70 19.63 -1.22
N ILE A 207 23.53 18.92 -2.00
CA ILE A 207 24.92 19.32 -2.24
C ILE A 207 24.98 20.70 -2.92
N HIS A 208 24.17 20.92 -3.96
CA HIS A 208 24.11 22.21 -4.65
C HIS A 208 23.65 23.36 -3.73
N GLN A 209 22.75 23.10 -2.79
CA GLN A 209 22.31 24.10 -1.81
C GLN A 209 23.35 24.38 -0.71
N ALA A 210 24.12 23.37 -0.32
CA ALA A 210 25.20 23.53 0.66
C ALA A 210 26.43 24.24 0.07
N ALA A 211 26.62 24.21 -1.25
CA ALA A 211 27.76 24.84 -1.93
C ALA A 211 27.87 26.37 -1.72
N PRO A 212 26.79 27.19 -1.85
CA PRO A 212 26.89 28.63 -1.59
C PRO A 212 27.09 29.00 -0.10
N SER A 213 26.77 28.11 0.85
CA SER A 213 26.86 28.38 2.29
C SER A 213 28.13 27.85 2.96
N ARG A 214 28.94 27.00 2.29
CA ARG A 214 30.22 26.48 2.81
C ARG A 214 31.46 27.26 2.33
N ALA A 215 31.33 28.10 1.29
CA ALA A 215 32.42 28.94 0.77
C ALA A 215 32.92 30.00 1.78
N THR A 216 32.15 30.30 2.82
CA THR A 216 32.52 31.24 3.89
C THR A 216 33.19 30.59 5.11
N ARG A 217 33.42 29.26 5.12
CA ARG A 217 34.02 28.55 6.28
C ARG A 217 35.37 27.88 6.04
N PHE A 218 35.91 27.92 4.82
CA PHE A 218 37.30 27.54 4.59
C PHE A 218 38.12 28.80 4.27
N PRO A 219 38.82 29.40 5.24
CA PRO A 219 39.84 30.36 4.90
C PRO A 219 40.90 29.59 4.10
N LEU A 220 41.15 30.05 2.87
CA LEU A 220 42.29 29.61 2.08
C LEU A 220 43.55 29.85 2.92
N MET A 221 44.14 28.77 3.46
CA MET A 221 45.52 28.83 3.94
C MET A 221 46.40 28.94 2.69
N LYS A 222 47.01 30.13 2.56
CA LYS A 222 48.20 30.33 1.72
C LYS A 222 49.36 29.50 2.24
#